data_AF-A0A357MLI6-F1
#
_entry.id   AF-A0A357MLI6-F1
#
_cell.length_a   1.000
_cell.length_b   1.000
_cell.length_c   1.000
_cell.angle_alpha   90.00
_cell.angle_beta   90.00
_cell.angle_gamma   90.00
#
_symmetry.space_group_name_H-M   'P 1'
#
loop_
_entity.id
_entity.type
_entity.pdbx_description
1 polymer ?
#
loop_
_entity_poly.entity_id
_entity_poly.type
_entity_poly.pdbx_seq_one_letter_code
_entity_poly.pdbx_strand_id
1 'polypeptide(L)'
;ALIIAIGGAATLLLVMIIRRPMMMVAFDSEYAAALGLPVHRIDLAMMGLVMAVTVVGLKIVGLILIVALLIIPAVTARFWSDRSDHVVLLSGVIGGLSGYLGAAVSASAPNLPTGPIIVLFSFGFFVVSLFLAPVRGVLAAIVRHLRFQRRVHIRQGLLALAQGQNIYESYTLRLLRQAGLARPDGVATDAGRAQAAKALRDEKRWELVRGDDAFAATAALYDGLRDIETVLTRDQIGELDRRIGGPQEVPA
;
A
#
# COMPACT_ATOMS: atom_id res chain seq x y z
N ALA A 1 -21.15 -30.39 17.54
CA ALA A 1 -20.95 -28.96 17.87
C ALA A 1 -19.84 -28.74 18.89
N LEU A 2 -19.93 -29.33 20.09
CA LEU A 2 -18.96 -29.09 21.18
C LEU A 2 -17.50 -29.43 20.81
N ILE A 3 -17.25 -30.57 20.16
CA ILE A 3 -15.89 -30.98 19.73
C ILE A 3 -15.29 -29.97 18.75
N ILE A 4 -16.09 -29.47 17.80
CA ILE A 4 -15.64 -28.47 16.80
C ILE A 4 -15.33 -27.15 17.49
N ALA A 5 -16.19 -26.71 18.42
CA ALA A 5 -15.99 -25.48 19.18
C ALA A 5 -14.74 -25.55 20.07
N ILE A 6 -14.55 -26.65 20.81
CA ILE A 6 -13.37 -26.86 21.65
C ILE A 6 -12.11 -26.97 20.78
N GLY A 7 -12.16 -27.73 19.69
CA GLY A 7 -11.03 -27.87 18.76
C GLY A 7 -10.64 -26.53 18.12
N GLY A 8 -11.62 -25.74 17.68
CA GLY A 8 -11.41 -24.39 17.16
C GLY A 8 -10.83 -23.44 18.20
N ALA A 9 -11.36 -23.44 19.43
CA ALA A 9 -10.85 -22.62 20.52
C ALA A 9 -9.41 -23.01 20.92
N ALA A 10 -9.12 -24.30 21.01
CA ALA A 10 -7.78 -24.80 21.30
C ALA A 10 -6.78 -24.43 20.19
N THR A 11 -7.19 -24.55 18.92
CA THR A 11 -6.38 -24.15 17.76
C THR A 11 -6.08 -22.66 17.81
N LEU A 12 -7.10 -21.82 18.06
CA LEU A 12 -6.94 -20.37 18.16
C LEU A 12 -6.04 -19.98 19.32
N LEU A 13 -6.20 -20.61 20.49
CA LEU A 13 -5.35 -20.39 21.66
C LEU A 13 -3.88 -20.73 21.34
N LEU A 14 -3.64 -21.87 20.69
CA LEU A 14 -2.30 -22.30 20.30
C LEU A 14 -1.65 -21.31 19.32
N VAL A 15 -2.41 -20.83 18.33
CA VAL A 15 -1.95 -19.77 17.41
C VAL A 15 -1.59 -18.51 18.17
N MET A 16 -2.42 -18.08 19.12
CA MET A 16 -2.18 -16.85 19.90
C MET A 16 -0.90 -16.95 20.74
N ILE A 17 -0.64 -18.11 21.34
CA ILE A 17 0.58 -18.34 22.14
C ILE A 17 1.83 -18.34 21.25
N ILE A 18 1.78 -19.01 20.10
CA ILE A 18 2.94 -19.20 19.21
C ILE A 18 3.02 -18.10 18.12
N ARG A 19 2.16 -17.06 18.18
CA ARG A 19 2.07 -16.06 17.09
C ARG A 19 3.38 -15.35 16.78
N ARG A 20 4.14 -14.99 17.82
CA ARG A 20 5.39 -14.22 17.68
C ARG A 20 6.47 -15.02 16.91
N PRO A 21 6.83 -16.24 17.35
CA PRO A 21 7.79 -17.07 16.60
C PRO A 21 7.28 -17.44 15.20
N MET A 22 5.98 -17.72 15.01
CA MET A 22 5.41 -17.98 13.68
C MET A 22 5.62 -16.78 12.74
N MET A 23 5.36 -15.56 13.20
CA MET A 23 5.58 -14.37 12.39
C MET A 23 7.05 -14.15 12.06
N MET A 24 7.96 -14.30 13.03
CA MET A 24 9.40 -14.12 12.77
C MET A 24 9.89 -15.08 11.70
N VAL A 25 9.56 -16.38 11.82
CA VAL A 25 9.93 -17.38 10.83
C VAL A 25 9.28 -17.14 9.46
N ALA A 26 8.03 -16.66 9.43
CA ALA A 26 7.31 -16.38 8.19
C ALA A 26 7.82 -15.14 7.43
N PHE A 27 8.40 -14.16 8.14
CA PHE A 27 8.95 -12.96 7.52
C PHE A 27 10.43 -13.12 7.15
N ASP A 28 11.23 -13.70 8.05
CA ASP A 28 12.67 -13.90 7.86
C ASP A 28 13.16 -15.07 8.73
N SER A 29 13.29 -16.24 8.11
CA SER A 29 13.74 -17.46 8.77
C SER A 29 15.22 -17.41 9.16
N GLU A 30 16.06 -16.69 8.42
CA GLU A 30 17.50 -16.54 8.72
C GLU A 30 17.69 -15.63 9.93
N TYR A 31 16.98 -14.51 9.99
CA TYR A 31 16.96 -13.65 11.16
C TYR A 31 16.41 -14.36 12.39
N ALA A 32 15.34 -15.16 12.25
CA ALA A 32 14.81 -15.97 13.34
C ALA A 32 15.85 -17.00 13.84
N ALA A 33 16.59 -17.64 12.94
CA ALA A 33 17.68 -18.56 13.29
C ALA A 33 18.83 -17.85 14.02
N ALA A 34 19.20 -16.63 13.58
CA ALA A 34 20.24 -15.82 14.22
C ALA A 34 19.85 -15.41 15.66
N LEU A 35 18.56 -15.25 15.95
CA LEU A 35 18.02 -15.02 17.29
C LEU A 35 17.95 -16.30 18.15
N GLY A 36 18.37 -17.45 17.64
CA GLY A 36 18.35 -18.73 18.36
C GLY A 36 17.00 -19.43 18.40
N LEU A 37 16.02 -19.03 17.57
CA LEU A 37 14.74 -19.71 17.49
C LEU A 37 14.87 -21.05 16.74
N PRO A 38 14.19 -22.12 17.18
CA PRO A 38 14.20 -23.40 16.49
C PRO A 38 13.28 -23.37 15.26
N VAL A 39 13.75 -22.75 14.17
CA VAL A 39 12.99 -22.51 12.92
C VAL A 39 12.26 -23.77 12.44
N HIS A 40 12.96 -24.90 12.36
CA HIS A 40 12.39 -26.17 11.90
C HIS A 40 11.21 -26.65 12.76
N ARG A 41 11.27 -26.48 14.09
CA ARG A 41 10.16 -26.87 14.99
C ARG A 41 8.96 -25.95 14.83
N ILE A 42 9.21 -24.66 14.62
CA ILE A 42 8.16 -23.66 14.40
C ILE A 42 7.46 -23.94 13.07
N ASP A 43 8.22 -24.19 12.01
CA ASP A 43 7.67 -24.53 10.69
C ASP A 43 6.85 -25.83 10.74
N LEU A 44 7.35 -26.87 11.42
CA LEU A 44 6.61 -28.11 11.63
C LEU A 44 5.31 -27.89 12.44
N ALA A 45 5.33 -27.00 13.44
CA ALA A 45 4.15 -26.64 14.20
C ALA A 45 3.13 -25.87 13.35
N MET A 46 3.58 -24.96 12.48
CA MET A 46 2.72 -24.26 11.53
C MET A 46 2.07 -25.24 10.54
N MET A 47 2.87 -26.12 9.94
CA MET A 47 2.41 -27.17 9.03
C MET A 47 1.41 -28.10 9.73
N GLY A 48 1.71 -28.56 10.94
CA GLY A 48 0.84 -29.42 11.73
C GLY A 48 -0.50 -28.76 12.06
N LEU A 49 -0.50 -27.46 12.38
CA LEU A 49 -1.72 -26.70 12.64
C LEU A 49 -2.58 -26.58 11.38
N VAL A 50 -1.98 -26.23 10.24
CA VAL A 50 -2.69 -26.14 8.96
C VAL A 50 -3.24 -27.51 8.56
N MET A 51 -2.45 -28.58 8.73
CA MET A 51 -2.88 -29.95 8.49
C MET A 51 -4.06 -30.35 9.38
N ALA A 52 -4.00 -30.06 10.68
CA ALA A 52 -5.09 -30.36 11.61
C ALA A 52 -6.39 -29.65 11.22
N VAL A 53 -6.32 -28.35 10.92
CA VAL A 53 -7.49 -27.56 10.49
C VAL A 53 -8.07 -28.08 9.18
N THR A 54 -7.21 -28.41 8.20
CA THR A 54 -7.67 -28.88 6.88
C THR A 54 -8.27 -30.27 6.92
N VAL A 55 -7.68 -31.23 7.64
CA VAL A 55 -8.20 -32.60 7.77
C VAL A 55 -9.53 -32.62 8.50
N VAL A 56 -9.66 -31.88 9.60
CA VAL A 56 -10.92 -31.76 10.35
C VAL A 56 -11.97 -31.04 9.51
N GLY A 57 -11.61 -29.92 8.87
CA GLY A 57 -12.51 -29.13 8.04
C GLY A 57 -13.02 -29.89 6.81
N LEU A 58 -12.17 -30.70 6.17
CA LEU A 58 -12.52 -31.55 5.03
C LEU A 58 -13.66 -32.50 5.36
N LYS A 59 -13.67 -33.09 6.57
CA LYS A 59 -14.71 -34.02 7.00
C LYS A 59 -16.04 -33.33 7.34
N ILE A 60 -15.99 -32.08 7.81
CA ILE A 60 -17.18 -31.34 8.22
C ILE A 60 -17.87 -30.71 7.01
N VAL A 61 -17.09 -30.09 6.13
CA VAL A 61 -17.63 -29.17 5.13
C VAL A 61 -17.32 -29.59 3.68
N GLY A 62 -16.30 -30.43 3.48
CA GLY A 62 -15.85 -30.87 2.16
C GLY A 62 -14.66 -30.08 1.60
N LEU A 63 -14.02 -30.65 0.58
CA LEU A 63 -12.71 -30.22 0.07
C LEU A 63 -12.71 -28.79 -0.49
N ILE A 64 -13.69 -28.49 -1.33
CA ILE A 64 -13.76 -27.20 -2.03
C ILE A 64 -13.90 -26.06 -1.02
N LEU A 65 -14.78 -26.22 -0.03
CA LEU A 65 -15.06 -25.15 0.93
C LEU A 65 -13.90 -24.97 1.93
N ILE A 66 -13.23 -26.04 2.39
CA ILE A 66 -12.09 -25.85 3.29
C ILE A 66 -10.93 -25.12 2.62
N VAL A 67 -10.62 -25.44 1.35
CA VAL A 67 -9.58 -24.73 0.59
C VAL A 67 -9.97 -23.27 0.37
N ALA A 68 -11.24 -23.02 0.01
CA ALA A 68 -11.74 -21.66 -0.18
C ALA A 68 -11.67 -20.82 1.11
N LEU A 69 -12.08 -21.36 2.26
CA LEU A 69 -12.04 -20.65 3.55
C LEU A 69 -10.62 -20.47 4.09
N LEU A 70 -9.69 -21.35 3.71
CA LEU A 70 -8.27 -21.21 4.09
C LEU A 70 -7.59 -20.07 3.32
N ILE A 71 -7.97 -19.87 2.05
CA ILE A 71 -7.29 -18.93 1.14
C ILE A 71 -8.02 -17.59 1.05
N ILE A 72 -9.31 -17.59 0.69
CA ILE A 72 -10.03 -16.38 0.27
C ILE A 72 -10.09 -15.32 1.38
N PRO A 73 -10.55 -15.62 2.61
CA PRO A 73 -10.63 -14.61 3.67
C PRO A 73 -9.28 -14.01 4.04
N ALA A 74 -8.22 -14.82 4.01
CA ALA A 74 -6.85 -14.37 4.29
C ALA A 74 -6.34 -13.42 3.20
N VAL A 75 -6.57 -13.75 1.93
CA VAL A 75 -6.21 -12.88 0.80
C VAL A 75 -7.04 -11.60 0.81
N THR A 76 -8.36 -11.69 1.04
CA THR A 76 -9.26 -10.54 1.16
C THR A 76 -8.76 -9.60 2.26
N ALA A 77 -8.45 -10.11 3.45
CA ALA A 77 -7.94 -9.31 4.56
C ALA A 77 -6.61 -8.60 4.26
N ARG A 78 -5.69 -9.25 3.52
CA ARG A 78 -4.41 -8.66 3.12
C ARG A 78 -4.52 -7.45 2.20
N PHE A 79 -5.65 -7.26 1.51
CA PHE A 79 -5.86 -6.06 0.71
C PHE A 79 -6.06 -4.80 1.57
N TRP A 80 -6.61 -4.96 2.78
CA TRP A 80 -6.96 -3.85 3.68
C TRP A 80 -5.83 -3.44 4.61
N SER A 81 -4.91 -4.35 4.96
CA SER A 81 -3.85 -4.07 5.93
C SER A 81 -2.58 -4.87 5.63
N ASP A 82 -1.42 -4.25 5.85
CA ASP A 82 -0.11 -4.91 5.86
C ASP A 82 0.30 -5.40 7.26
N ARG A 83 -0.41 -5.00 8.32
CA ARG A 83 -0.14 -5.47 9.69
C ARG A 83 -0.78 -6.85 9.92
N SER A 84 0.05 -7.83 10.26
CA SER A 84 -0.34 -9.24 10.46
C SER A 84 -1.49 -9.41 11.45
N ASP A 85 -1.49 -8.66 12.56
CA ASP A 85 -2.53 -8.75 13.58
C ASP A 85 -3.91 -8.35 13.05
N HIS A 86 -3.97 -7.30 12.24
CA HIS A 86 -5.22 -6.90 11.59
C HIS A 86 -5.63 -7.89 10.51
N VAL A 87 -4.67 -8.46 9.75
CA VAL A 87 -4.97 -9.47 8.72
C VAL A 87 -5.60 -10.71 9.33
N VAL A 88 -5.09 -11.21 10.45
CA VAL A 88 -5.65 -12.39 11.15
C VAL A 88 -7.08 -12.10 11.63
N LEU A 89 -7.30 -10.94 12.27
CA LEU A 89 -8.62 -10.55 12.75
C LEU A 89 -9.63 -10.38 11.60
N LEU A 90 -9.26 -9.61 10.57
CA LEU A 90 -10.10 -9.36 9.40
C LEU A 90 -10.42 -10.66 8.66
N SER A 91 -9.44 -11.56 8.49
CA SER A 91 -9.63 -12.85 7.86
C SER A 91 -10.66 -13.70 8.62
N GLY A 92 -10.54 -13.75 9.96
CA GLY A 92 -11.50 -14.45 10.82
C GLY A 92 -12.91 -13.87 10.73
N VAL A 93 -13.05 -12.55 10.75
CA VAL A 93 -14.35 -11.87 10.61
C VAL A 93 -14.97 -12.11 9.24
N ILE A 94 -14.19 -11.96 8.16
CA ILE A 94 -14.67 -12.17 6.79
C ILE A 94 -15.08 -13.63 6.57
N GLY A 95 -14.27 -14.59 7.03
CA GLY A 95 -14.58 -16.01 6.92
C GLY A 95 -15.78 -16.42 7.78
N GLY A 96 -15.92 -15.86 8.98
CA GLY A 96 -17.08 -16.07 9.84
C GLY A 96 -18.36 -15.49 9.23
N LEU A 97 -18.30 -14.27 8.69
CA LEU A 97 -19.42 -13.63 8.00
C LEU A 97 -19.82 -14.37 6.74
N SER A 98 -18.87 -14.82 5.92
CA SER A 98 -19.19 -15.56 4.70
C SER A 98 -19.81 -16.93 5.01
N GLY A 99 -19.30 -17.61 6.05
CA GLY A 99 -19.90 -18.84 6.58
C GLY A 99 -21.32 -18.62 7.07
N TYR A 100 -21.55 -17.60 7.89
CA TYR A 100 -22.88 -17.28 8.44
C TYR A 100 -23.88 -16.89 7.35
N LEU A 101 -23.53 -15.94 6.49
CA LEU A 101 -24.42 -15.47 5.41
C LEU A 101 -24.68 -16.58 4.39
N GLY A 102 -23.64 -17.32 4.01
CA GLY A 102 -23.79 -18.42 3.06
C GLY A 102 -24.64 -19.56 3.60
N ALA A 103 -24.49 -19.91 4.88
CA ALA A 103 -25.33 -20.90 5.54
C ALA A 103 -26.78 -20.41 5.71
N ALA A 104 -26.98 -19.16 6.11
CA ALA A 104 -28.31 -18.58 6.26
C ALA A 104 -29.09 -18.55 4.94
N VAL A 105 -28.44 -18.14 3.85
CA VAL A 105 -29.05 -18.14 2.51
C VAL A 105 -29.31 -19.57 2.03
N SER A 106 -28.38 -20.50 2.23
CA SER A 106 -28.58 -21.91 1.89
C SER A 106 -29.75 -22.55 2.65
N ALA A 107 -30.02 -22.13 3.88
CA ALA A 107 -31.14 -22.61 4.68
C ALA A 107 -32.50 -21.99 4.26
N SER A 108 -32.48 -20.84 3.59
CA SER A 108 -33.69 -20.11 3.20
C SER A 108 -34.36 -20.61 1.93
N ALA A 109 -33.66 -21.37 1.07
CA ALA A 109 -34.21 -21.87 -0.18
C ALA A 109 -33.92 -23.37 -0.38
N PRO A 110 -34.88 -24.15 -0.95
CA PRO A 110 -34.71 -25.59 -1.14
C PRO A 110 -33.59 -25.92 -2.14
N ASN A 111 -32.89 -27.04 -1.91
CA ASN A 111 -31.90 -27.63 -2.84
C ASN A 111 -30.65 -26.78 -3.14
N LEU A 112 -30.34 -25.80 -2.29
CA LEU A 112 -29.14 -24.98 -2.43
C LEU A 112 -27.93 -25.64 -1.73
N PRO A 113 -26.81 -25.88 -2.44
CA PRO A 113 -25.64 -26.50 -1.82
C PRO A 113 -24.89 -25.48 -0.96
N THR A 114 -24.81 -25.73 0.34
CA THR A 114 -24.24 -24.79 1.33
C THR A 114 -22.79 -24.43 1.04
N GLY A 115 -21.99 -25.41 0.61
CA GLY A 115 -20.56 -25.23 0.34
C GLY A 115 -20.28 -24.14 -0.71
N PRO A 116 -20.71 -24.35 -1.97
CA PRO A 116 -20.57 -23.37 -3.04
C PRO A 116 -21.13 -21.98 -2.71
N ILE A 117 -22.21 -21.88 -1.95
CA ILE A 117 -22.82 -20.59 -1.59
C ILE A 117 -21.91 -19.81 -0.65
N ILE A 118 -21.32 -20.45 0.36
CA ILE A 118 -20.34 -19.81 1.24
C ILE A 118 -19.11 -19.35 0.44
N VAL A 119 -18.67 -20.15 -0.54
CA VAL A 119 -17.59 -19.73 -1.46
C VAL A 119 -17.99 -18.49 -2.25
N LEU A 120 -19.23 -18.42 -2.76
CA LEU A 120 -19.73 -17.28 -3.52
C LEU A 120 -19.75 -15.99 -2.67
N PHE A 121 -20.19 -16.07 -1.41
CA PHE A 121 -20.12 -14.94 -0.48
C PHE A 121 -18.68 -14.53 -0.17
N SER A 122 -17.81 -15.51 0.10
CA SER A 122 -16.38 -15.25 0.35
C SER A 122 -15.73 -14.56 -0.86
N PHE A 123 -16.05 -15.02 -2.06
CA PHE A 123 -15.58 -14.44 -3.31
C PHE A 123 -16.17 -13.04 -3.54
N GLY A 124 -17.44 -12.81 -3.22
CA GLY A 124 -18.04 -11.48 -3.25
C GLY A 124 -17.29 -10.49 -2.37
N PHE A 125 -16.95 -10.87 -1.13
CA PHE A 125 -16.10 -10.05 -0.26
C PHE A 125 -14.70 -9.83 -0.84
N PHE A 126 -14.10 -10.85 -1.45
CA PHE A 126 -12.83 -10.72 -2.16
C PHE A 126 -12.91 -9.70 -3.30
N VAL A 127 -13.93 -9.76 -4.14
CA VAL A 127 -14.11 -8.83 -5.27
C VAL A 127 -14.29 -7.40 -4.77
N VAL A 128 -15.16 -7.19 -3.79
CA VAL A 128 -15.35 -5.87 -3.18
C VAL A 128 -14.02 -5.34 -2.63
N SER A 129 -13.28 -6.18 -1.92
CA SER A 129 -11.97 -5.83 -1.39
C SER A 129 -10.93 -5.53 -2.47
N LEU A 130 -10.90 -6.30 -3.55
CA LEU A 130 -9.96 -6.10 -4.67
C LEU A 130 -10.12 -4.71 -5.28
N PHE A 131 -11.37 -4.26 -5.44
CA PHE A 131 -11.63 -2.94 -6.02
C PHE A 131 -11.49 -1.81 -5.01
N LEU A 132 -12.05 -1.94 -3.80
CA LEU A 132 -12.20 -0.83 -2.84
C LEU A 132 -11.04 -0.69 -1.85
N ALA A 133 -10.17 -1.69 -1.68
CA ALA A 133 -9.21 -1.64 -0.59
C ALA A 133 -8.17 -0.52 -0.74
N PRO A 134 -7.84 0.22 0.34
CA PRO A 134 -7.03 1.43 0.27
C PRO A 134 -5.54 1.17 0.06
N VAL A 135 -5.02 0.03 0.51
CA VAL A 135 -3.57 -0.26 0.48
C VAL A 135 -3.16 -0.92 -0.82
N ARG A 136 -3.86 -2.01 -1.19
CA ARG A 136 -3.54 -2.86 -2.34
C ARG A 136 -4.65 -2.96 -3.37
N GLY A 137 -5.75 -2.20 -3.21
CA GLY A 137 -6.86 -2.25 -4.15
C GLY A 137 -6.52 -1.61 -5.50
N VAL A 138 -7.19 -2.07 -6.55
CA VAL A 138 -6.98 -1.61 -7.93
C VAL A 138 -7.28 -0.11 -8.05
N LEU A 139 -8.37 0.37 -7.43
CA LEU A 139 -8.71 1.80 -7.44
C LEU A 139 -7.65 2.64 -6.75
N ALA A 140 -7.15 2.20 -5.59
CA ALA A 140 -6.10 2.90 -4.87
C ALA A 140 -4.80 2.97 -5.69
N ALA A 141 -4.44 1.88 -6.37
CA ALA A 141 -3.27 1.84 -7.26
C ALA A 141 -3.43 2.81 -8.45
N ILE A 142 -4.59 2.81 -9.11
CA ILE A 142 -4.90 3.72 -10.22
C ILE A 142 -4.88 5.17 -9.75
N VAL A 143 -5.54 5.49 -8.63
CA VAL A 143 -5.55 6.84 -8.07
C VAL A 143 -4.14 7.30 -7.69
N ARG A 144 -3.31 6.43 -7.10
CA ARG A 144 -1.92 6.74 -6.78
C ARG A 144 -1.11 7.02 -8.05
N HIS A 145 -1.31 6.22 -9.11
CA HIS A 145 -0.65 6.43 -10.39
C HIS A 145 -1.07 7.75 -11.04
N LEU A 146 -2.37 8.05 -11.11
CA LEU A 146 -2.87 9.30 -11.67
C LEU A 146 -2.41 10.52 -10.88
N ARG A 147 -2.40 10.43 -9.54
CA ARG A 147 -1.86 11.51 -8.68
C ARG A 147 -0.36 11.70 -8.89
N PHE A 148 0.39 10.62 -9.08
CA PHE A 148 1.82 10.69 -9.39
C PHE A 148 2.05 11.37 -10.74
N GLN A 149 1.37 10.91 -11.79
CA GLN A 149 1.41 11.51 -13.12
C GLN A 149 1.08 13.01 -13.07
N ARG A 150 0.01 13.40 -12.38
CA ARG A 150 -0.37 14.81 -12.23
C ARG A 150 0.74 15.63 -11.56
N ARG A 151 1.39 15.10 -10.52
CA ARG A 151 2.52 15.78 -9.84
C ARG A 151 3.73 15.94 -10.77
N VAL A 152 4.06 14.92 -11.54
CA VAL A 152 5.14 14.97 -12.55
C VAL A 152 4.86 16.05 -13.59
N HIS A 153 3.67 16.06 -14.18
CA HIS A 153 3.33 17.03 -15.23
C HIS A 153 3.34 18.47 -14.70
N ILE A 154 2.83 18.71 -13.48
CA ILE A 154 2.89 20.05 -12.87
C ILE A 154 4.35 20.45 -12.62
N ARG A 155 5.18 19.56 -12.07
CA ARG A 155 6.60 19.85 -11.79
C ARG A 155 7.37 20.16 -13.08
N GLN A 156 7.24 19.33 -14.11
CA GLN A 156 7.88 19.54 -15.41
C GLN A 156 7.37 20.81 -16.09
N GLY A 157 6.06 21.07 -16.03
CA GLY A 157 5.47 22.29 -16.56
C GLY A 157 6.00 23.55 -15.86
N LEU A 158 6.15 23.54 -14.53
CA LEU A 158 6.74 24.64 -13.79
C LEU A 158 8.21 24.88 -14.14
N LEU A 159 9.00 23.81 -14.34
CA LEU A 159 10.39 23.92 -14.78
C LEU A 159 10.49 24.47 -16.20
N ALA A 160 9.62 24.03 -17.12
CA ALA A 160 9.54 24.57 -18.47
C ALA A 160 9.18 26.07 -18.47
N LEU A 161 8.20 26.48 -17.66
CA LEU A 161 7.87 27.89 -17.46
C LEU A 161 9.07 28.67 -16.90
N ALA A 162 9.78 28.12 -15.91
CA ALA A 162 10.96 28.76 -15.32
C ALA A 162 12.08 29.01 -16.35
N GLN A 163 12.22 28.11 -17.32
CA GLN A 163 13.23 28.17 -18.38
C GLN A 163 12.74 28.93 -19.63
N GLY A 164 11.51 29.45 -19.63
CA GLY A 164 10.92 30.11 -20.80
C GLY A 164 10.68 29.18 -21.99
N GLN A 165 10.55 27.87 -21.76
CA GLN A 165 10.31 26.88 -22.80
C GLN A 165 8.81 26.78 -23.11
N ASN A 166 8.47 26.59 -24.39
CA ASN A 166 7.10 26.35 -24.82
C ASN A 166 6.62 24.95 -24.39
N ILE A 167 5.46 24.89 -23.73
CA ILE A 167 4.81 23.65 -23.32
C ILE A 167 3.86 23.20 -24.41
N TYR A 168 4.22 22.15 -25.16
CA TYR A 168 3.36 21.59 -26.22
C TYR A 168 2.33 20.58 -25.71
N GLU A 169 2.59 19.97 -24.55
CA GLU A 169 1.75 18.90 -24.00
C GLU A 169 0.41 19.44 -23.48
N SER A 170 -0.69 19.04 -24.14
CA SER A 170 -2.03 19.57 -23.85
C SER A 170 -2.50 19.25 -22.44
N TYR A 171 -2.11 18.08 -21.90
CA TYR A 171 -2.47 17.70 -20.54
C TYR A 171 -1.79 18.59 -19.49
N THR A 172 -0.50 18.88 -19.66
CA THR A 172 0.27 19.78 -18.79
C THR A 172 -0.31 21.19 -18.78
N LEU A 173 -0.61 21.76 -19.95
CA LEU A 173 -1.23 23.08 -20.06
C LEU A 173 -2.59 23.13 -19.36
N ARG A 174 -3.44 22.12 -19.54
CA ARG A 174 -4.75 22.04 -18.85
C ARG A 174 -4.58 22.02 -17.32
N LEU A 175 -3.62 21.23 -16.81
CA LEU A 175 -3.34 21.17 -15.37
C LEU A 175 -2.83 22.49 -14.81
N LEU A 176 -1.87 23.14 -15.49
CA LEU A 176 -1.33 24.44 -15.07
C LEU A 176 -2.41 25.53 -15.12
N ARG A 177 -3.27 25.53 -16.15
CA ARG A 177 -4.38 26.47 -16.26
C ARG A 177 -5.42 26.25 -15.16
N GLN A 178 -5.79 25.00 -14.87
CA GLN A 178 -6.70 24.68 -13.76
C GLN A 178 -6.14 25.08 -12.40
N ALA A 179 -4.82 25.01 -12.24
CA ALA A 179 -4.12 25.47 -11.04
C ALA A 179 -3.93 27.00 -10.99
N GLY A 180 -4.32 27.74 -12.04
CA GLY A 180 -4.12 29.19 -12.14
C GLY A 180 -2.66 29.60 -12.36
N LEU A 181 -1.79 28.69 -12.80
CA LEU A 181 -0.35 28.90 -12.95
C LEU A 181 0.01 29.38 -14.37
N ALA A 182 -0.73 28.97 -15.39
CA ALA A 182 -0.52 29.40 -16.77
C ALA A 182 -1.80 30.01 -17.37
N ARG A 183 -1.62 31.02 -18.22
CA ARG A 183 -2.68 31.64 -19.03
C ARG A 183 -3.07 30.71 -20.19
N PRO A 184 -4.22 30.97 -20.86
CA PRO A 184 -4.61 30.21 -22.06
C PRO A 184 -3.54 30.19 -23.16
N ASP A 185 -2.73 31.24 -23.22
CA ASP A 185 -1.65 31.41 -24.22
C ASP A 185 -0.37 30.65 -23.85
N GLY A 186 -0.37 29.87 -22.76
CA GLY A 186 0.80 29.11 -22.29
C GLY A 186 1.82 29.91 -21.48
N VAL A 187 1.61 31.23 -21.33
CA VAL A 187 2.46 32.13 -20.54
C VAL A 187 2.18 32.01 -19.04
N ALA A 188 3.23 32.09 -18.21
CA ALA A 188 3.10 32.02 -16.75
C ALA A 188 2.29 33.21 -16.19
N THR A 189 1.40 32.93 -15.24
CA THR A 189 0.78 33.96 -14.39
C THR A 189 1.77 34.42 -13.32
N ASP A 190 1.46 35.49 -12.57
CA ASP A 190 2.33 35.95 -11.47
C ASP A 190 2.55 34.87 -10.41
N ALA A 191 1.49 34.12 -10.07
CA ALA A 191 1.56 32.96 -9.19
C ALA A 191 2.37 31.81 -9.81
N GLY A 192 2.18 31.57 -11.11
CA GLY A 192 2.97 30.61 -11.88
C GLY A 192 4.45 30.93 -11.89
N ARG A 193 4.83 32.20 -12.09
CA ARG A 193 6.22 32.68 -12.06
C ARG A 193 6.84 32.47 -10.67
N ALA A 194 6.13 32.82 -9.60
CA ALA A 194 6.61 32.60 -8.25
C ALA A 194 6.86 31.10 -7.96
N GLN A 195 5.93 30.23 -8.36
CA GLN A 195 6.05 28.79 -8.14
C GLN A 195 7.10 28.14 -9.06
N ALA A 196 7.25 28.62 -10.29
CA ALA A 196 8.29 28.20 -11.24
C ALA A 196 9.70 28.60 -10.74
N ALA A 197 9.85 29.82 -10.22
CA ALA A 197 11.09 30.29 -9.61
C ALA A 197 11.47 29.44 -8.39
N LYS A 198 10.48 29.12 -7.53
CA LYS A 198 10.68 28.20 -6.41
C LYS A 198 11.13 26.83 -6.92
N ALA A 199 10.44 26.28 -7.91
CA ALA A 199 10.73 24.95 -8.44
C ALA A 199 12.16 24.85 -9.01
N LEU A 200 12.59 25.86 -9.76
CA LEU A 200 13.95 25.95 -10.31
C LEU A 200 15.00 26.07 -9.20
N ARG A 201 14.73 26.87 -8.16
CA ARG A 201 15.63 27.00 -7.02
C ARG A 201 15.77 25.68 -6.26
N ASP A 202 14.68 24.95 -6.05
CA ASP A 202 14.72 23.64 -5.42
C ASP A 202 15.52 22.63 -6.25
N GLU A 203 15.46 22.70 -7.59
CA GLU A 203 16.28 21.85 -8.46
C GLU A 203 17.78 22.11 -8.26
N LYS A 204 18.19 23.38 -8.20
CA LYS A 204 19.59 23.77 -7.92
C LYS A 204 20.04 23.32 -6.52
N ARG A 205 19.17 23.41 -5.52
CA ARG A 205 19.48 22.91 -4.16
C ARG A 205 19.70 21.40 -4.19
N TRP A 206 18.86 20.65 -4.90
CA TRP A 206 19.02 19.20 -5.06
C TRP A 206 20.26 18.82 -5.88
N GLU A 207 20.68 19.64 -6.84
CA GLU A 207 21.94 19.46 -7.57
C GLU A 207 23.15 19.58 -6.63
N LEU A 208 23.20 20.61 -5.78
CA LEU A 208 24.25 20.75 -4.77
C LEU A 208 24.25 19.62 -3.74
N VAL A 209 23.08 19.21 -3.25
CA VAL A 209 22.93 18.11 -2.29
C VAL A 209 23.42 16.78 -2.87
N ARG A 210 23.21 16.54 -4.17
CA ARG A 210 23.70 15.32 -4.84
C ARG A 210 25.20 15.35 -5.11
N GLY A 211 25.81 16.54 -5.17
CA GLY A 211 27.25 16.70 -5.41
C GLY A 211 28.10 16.77 -4.14
N ASP A 212 27.50 16.88 -2.96
CA ASP A 212 28.20 17.05 -1.68
C ASP A 212 28.06 15.77 -0.82
N ASP A 213 29.18 15.10 -0.56
CA ASP A 213 29.24 13.86 0.22
C ASP A 213 28.66 14.03 1.63
N ALA A 214 28.68 15.24 2.19
CA ALA A 214 28.08 15.56 3.49
C ALA A 214 26.57 15.27 3.52
N PHE A 215 25.90 15.26 2.36
CA PHE A 215 24.47 15.02 2.23
C PHE A 215 24.13 13.68 1.55
N ALA A 216 25.05 12.71 1.46
CA ALA A 216 24.84 11.45 0.75
C ALA A 216 23.55 10.70 1.16
N ALA A 217 23.23 10.66 2.46
CA ALA A 217 22.00 10.03 2.97
C ALA A 217 20.72 10.78 2.52
N THR A 218 20.78 12.11 2.44
CA THR A 218 19.68 12.96 1.95
C THR A 218 19.55 12.86 0.44
N ALA A 219 20.66 12.82 -0.30
CA ALA A 219 20.69 12.63 -1.74
C ALA A 219 20.02 11.31 -2.17
N ALA A 220 20.16 10.24 -1.36
CA ALA A 220 19.48 8.97 -1.60
C ALA A 220 17.94 9.04 -1.52
N LEU A 221 17.38 10.11 -0.94
CA LEU A 221 15.94 10.34 -0.82
C LEU A 221 15.36 11.14 -2.00
N TYR A 222 16.18 11.57 -2.95
CA TYR A 222 15.77 12.35 -4.11
C TYR A 222 14.92 11.51 -5.09
N ASP A 223 13.73 12.00 -5.42
CA ASP A 223 12.80 11.37 -6.38
C ASP A 223 12.31 12.34 -7.48
N GLY A 224 12.90 13.55 -7.56
CA GLY A 224 12.52 14.60 -8.52
C GLY A 224 11.21 15.34 -8.24
N LEU A 225 10.43 14.90 -7.25
CA LEU A 225 9.13 15.47 -6.90
C LEU A 225 9.05 15.96 -5.45
N ARG A 226 9.92 15.48 -4.59
CA ARG A 226 9.91 15.77 -3.16
C ARG A 226 10.41 17.18 -2.87
N ASP A 227 9.61 17.93 -2.13
CA ASP A 227 9.98 19.26 -1.67
C ASP A 227 11.18 19.14 -0.71
N ILE A 228 12.22 19.94 -0.97
CA ILE A 228 13.46 19.89 -0.21
C ILE A 228 13.26 20.23 1.28
N GLU A 229 12.24 21.05 1.57
CA GLU A 229 11.80 21.44 2.92
C GLU A 229 11.32 20.25 3.78
N THR A 230 10.96 19.12 3.16
CA THR A 230 10.55 17.91 3.88
C THR A 230 11.72 17.04 4.31
N VAL A 231 12.92 17.29 3.78
CA VAL A 231 14.12 16.46 3.99
C VAL A 231 15.22 17.23 4.69
N LEU A 232 15.36 18.53 4.40
CA LEU A 232 16.37 19.40 5.00
C LEU A 232 15.76 20.37 6.01
N THR A 233 16.55 20.68 7.04
CA THR A 233 16.21 21.71 8.02
C THR A 233 16.33 23.12 7.42
N ARG A 234 15.66 24.10 8.03
CA ARG A 234 15.71 25.51 7.58
C ARG A 234 17.14 26.06 7.55
N ASP A 235 17.98 25.65 8.50
CA ASP A 235 19.37 26.11 8.59
C ASP A 235 20.22 25.55 7.44
N GLN A 236 20.04 24.26 7.11
CA GLN A 236 20.70 23.62 5.97
C GLN A 236 20.26 24.25 4.64
N ILE A 237 18.97 24.57 4.51
CA ILE A 237 18.44 25.28 3.33
C ILE A 237 19.06 26.69 3.23
N GLY A 238 19.19 27.41 4.35
CA GLY A 238 19.82 28.71 4.40
C GLY A 238 21.31 28.69 4.03
N GLU A 239 22.03 27.62 4.39
CA GLU A 239 23.41 27.39 3.95
C GLU A 239 23.49 27.14 2.44
N LEU A 240 22.63 26.27 1.90
CA LEU A 240 22.55 26.02 0.45
C LEU A 240 22.19 27.28 -0.32
N ASP A 241 21.24 28.07 0.19
CA ASP A 241 20.82 29.32 -0.43
C ASP A 241 21.94 30.36 -0.50
N ARG A 242 22.83 30.40 0.52
CA ARG A 242 24.03 31.24 0.49
C ARG A 242 25.00 30.84 -0.62
N ARG A 243 25.03 29.55 -1.01
CA ARG A 243 25.87 29.06 -2.12
C ARG A 243 25.26 29.28 -3.51
N ILE A 244 23.92 29.24 -3.64
CA ILE A 244 23.21 29.36 -4.93
C ILE A 244 23.03 30.82 -5.38
N GLY A 245 22.98 31.77 -4.44
CA GLY A 245 22.79 33.20 -4.73
C GLY A 245 21.32 33.67 -4.64
N GLY A 246 21.05 34.85 -5.22
CA GLY A 246 19.72 35.50 -5.19
C GLY A 246 18.64 34.81 -6.03
N PRO A 247 17.35 35.16 -5.86
CA PRO A 247 16.26 34.60 -6.65
C PRO A 247 16.44 34.90 -8.14
N GLN A 248 16.30 33.88 -8.98
CA GLN A 248 16.40 34.01 -10.43
C GLN A 248 15.03 34.42 -10.99
N GLU A 249 14.97 35.49 -11.79
CA GLU A 249 13.72 35.94 -12.40
C GLU A 249 13.27 34.96 -13.50
N VAL A 250 11.98 34.65 -13.50
CA VAL A 250 11.36 33.80 -14.52
C VAL A 250 10.92 34.68 -15.69
N PRO A 251 11.28 34.35 -16.95
CA PRO A 251 10.94 35.16 -18.12
C PRO A 251 9.42 35.38 -18.26
N ALA A 252 9.06 36.55 -18.81
CA ALA A 252 7.69 37.01 -19.01
C ALA A 252 7.03 36.38 -20.24
#